data_AF-A0A349PVM9-F1
#
_entry.id   AF-A0A349PVM9-F1
#
_cell.length_a   1.000
_cell.length_b   1.000
_cell.length_c   1.000
_cell.angle_alpha   90.00
_cell.angle_beta   90.00
_cell.angle_gamma   90.00
#
_symmetry.space_group_name_H-M   'P 1'
#
loop_
_entity.id
_entity.type
_entity.pdbx_description
1 polymer ?
#
loop_
_entity_poly.entity_id
_entity_poly.type
_entity_poly.pdbx_seq_one_letter_code
_entity_poly.pdbx_strand_id
1 'polypeptide(L)'
;MLFHFDRRKKSEKEKKPPRFLVLRRKWLTLGAAVLAAAAIFAAVNYPAAVSASAATRQLPIYCVQRDQKVCSISFDAAWGADNTQKILDVLKEYGVTCTFFVVGNWADQYPEQAKAIVDSGNELMNHSNAHDHYNSLTADQIIADVNTCNDKIEALTGVRPTLIRCPFGEYDDHVISTIRSIGMEPIQWDVEALAAVGTARGASDMRAPYSSSCSGRCRSAGHSKKLIM
;
A
#
# COMPACT_ATOMS: atom_id res chain seq x y z
N MET A 1 -9.75 -117.03 -21.54
CA MET A 1 -10.21 -115.72 -22.02
C MET A 1 -10.16 -114.76 -20.84
N LEU A 2 -9.24 -113.79 -20.85
CA LEU A 2 -9.44 -112.45 -20.27
C LEU A 2 -8.20 -111.62 -20.65
N PHE A 3 -8.35 -110.80 -21.68
CA PHE A 3 -7.39 -109.76 -22.04
C PHE A 3 -7.44 -108.69 -20.95
N HIS A 4 -6.37 -108.52 -20.16
CA HIS A 4 -6.24 -107.33 -19.33
C HIS A 4 -5.52 -106.24 -20.13
N PHE A 5 -6.34 -105.27 -20.51
CA PHE A 5 -6.05 -104.06 -21.27
C PHE A 5 -5.26 -103.07 -20.41
N ASP A 6 -4.03 -102.75 -20.82
CA ASP A 6 -3.17 -101.75 -20.18
C ASP A 6 -3.66 -100.33 -20.54
N ARG A 7 -4.01 -99.54 -19.52
CA ARG A 7 -4.53 -98.18 -19.68
C ARG A 7 -3.50 -97.17 -19.20
N ARG A 8 -2.72 -96.62 -20.15
CA ARG A 8 -1.84 -95.46 -19.95
C ARG A 8 -2.56 -94.34 -19.20
N LYS A 9 -2.04 -93.93 -18.04
CA LYS A 9 -2.50 -92.73 -17.31
C LYS A 9 -2.09 -91.46 -18.08
N LYS A 10 -3.07 -90.65 -18.47
CA LYS A 10 -2.89 -89.30 -19.03
C LYS A 10 -2.55 -88.35 -17.87
N SER A 11 -1.48 -87.58 -18.02
CA SER A 11 -1.06 -86.51 -17.10
C SER A 11 -2.08 -85.37 -17.09
N GLU A 12 -2.81 -85.17 -15.99
CA GLU A 12 -3.61 -83.97 -15.76
C GLU A 12 -2.71 -82.82 -15.30
N LYS A 13 -2.64 -81.74 -16.09
CA LYS A 13 -1.99 -80.49 -15.69
C LYS A 13 -2.83 -79.81 -14.61
N GLU A 14 -2.25 -79.64 -13.43
CA GLU A 14 -2.81 -78.88 -12.31
C GLU A 14 -3.08 -77.42 -12.72
N LYS A 15 -4.35 -76.98 -12.73
CA LYS A 15 -4.72 -75.58 -12.91
C LYS A 15 -4.66 -74.87 -11.55
N LYS A 16 -3.74 -73.90 -11.39
CA LYS A 16 -3.66 -73.06 -10.18
C LYS A 16 -5.01 -72.36 -9.93
N PRO A 17 -5.54 -72.39 -8.69
CA PRO A 17 -6.83 -71.76 -8.40
C PRO A 17 -6.73 -70.23 -8.51
N PRO A 18 -7.80 -69.55 -8.99
CA PRO A 18 -7.83 -68.10 -9.04
C PRO A 18 -7.76 -67.53 -7.62
N ARG A 19 -6.83 -66.59 -7.40
CA ARG A 19 -6.70 -65.89 -6.11
C ARG A 19 -7.76 -64.78 -6.08
N PHE A 20 -8.84 -64.99 -5.34
CA PHE A 20 -9.81 -63.94 -5.07
C PHE A 20 -9.33 -63.06 -3.90
N LEU A 21 -9.19 -61.76 -4.14
CA LEU A 21 -8.88 -60.77 -3.11
C LEU A 21 -10.18 -60.37 -2.41
N VAL A 22 -10.44 -60.98 -1.24
CA VAL A 22 -11.63 -60.66 -0.44
C VAL A 22 -11.35 -59.41 0.40
N LEU A 23 -11.72 -58.24 -0.13
CA LEU A 23 -11.58 -56.98 0.57
C LEU A 23 -12.69 -56.83 1.62
N ARG A 24 -12.35 -57.02 2.91
CA ARG A 24 -13.32 -56.91 4.01
C ARG A 24 -13.87 -55.48 4.10
N ARG A 25 -15.20 -55.36 4.24
CA ARG A 25 -15.96 -54.09 4.34
C ARG A 25 -15.38 -53.06 5.32
N LYS A 26 -14.71 -53.51 6.39
CA LYS A 26 -14.03 -52.64 7.38
C LYS A 26 -12.84 -51.85 6.82
N TRP A 27 -12.11 -52.42 5.85
CA TRP A 27 -10.99 -51.72 5.19
C TRP A 27 -11.48 -50.71 4.15
N LEU A 28 -12.62 -50.99 3.51
CA LEU A 28 -13.30 -50.03 2.63
C LEU A 28 -13.80 -48.82 3.41
N THR A 29 -14.41 -49.02 4.59
CA THR A 29 -14.87 -47.92 5.44
C THR A 29 -13.71 -47.09 6.00
N LEU A 30 -12.60 -47.73 6.37
CA LEU A 30 -11.40 -47.04 6.84
C LEU A 30 -10.77 -46.19 5.73
N GLY A 31 -10.65 -46.75 4.52
CA GLY A 31 -10.15 -46.03 3.35
C GLY A 31 -11.02 -44.84 2.99
N ALA A 32 -12.34 -44.99 3.02
CA ALA A 32 -13.28 -43.89 2.79
C ALA A 32 -13.16 -42.78 3.85
N ALA A 33 -13.00 -43.14 5.13
CA ALA A 33 -12.80 -42.17 6.21
C ALA A 33 -11.49 -41.39 6.07
N VAL A 34 -10.39 -42.06 5.70
CA VAL A 34 -9.09 -41.42 5.45
C VAL A 34 -9.15 -40.49 4.24
N LEU A 35 -9.81 -40.90 3.15
CA LEU A 35 -10.01 -40.05 1.97
C LEU A 35 -10.86 -38.82 2.29
N ALA A 36 -11.93 -38.99 3.08
CA ALA A 36 -12.74 -37.86 3.53
C ALA A 36 -11.94 -36.89 4.41
N ALA A 37 -11.15 -37.41 5.36
CA ALA A 37 -10.28 -36.59 6.21
C ALA A 37 -9.20 -35.85 5.38
N ALA A 38 -8.59 -36.53 4.41
CA ALA A 38 -7.60 -35.92 3.51
C ALA A 38 -8.23 -34.85 2.61
N ALA A 39 -9.45 -35.07 2.11
CA ALA A 39 -10.19 -34.09 1.32
C ALA A 39 -10.56 -32.86 2.15
N ILE A 40 -11.02 -33.03 3.39
CA ILE A 40 -11.30 -31.93 4.32
C ILE A 40 -10.00 -31.18 4.65
N PHE A 41 -8.92 -31.90 4.98
CA PHE A 41 -7.62 -31.29 5.27
C PHE A 41 -7.10 -30.50 4.07
N ALA A 42 -7.19 -31.06 2.87
CA ALA A 42 -6.81 -30.37 1.64
C ALA A 42 -7.69 -29.14 1.41
N ALA A 43 -9.01 -29.23 1.58
CA ALA A 43 -9.92 -28.09 1.39
C ALA A 43 -9.69 -26.96 2.41
N VAL A 44 -9.44 -27.30 3.68
CA VAL A 44 -9.15 -26.33 4.76
C VAL A 44 -7.77 -25.69 4.58
N ASN A 45 -6.78 -26.44 4.09
CA ASN A 45 -5.42 -25.94 3.87
C ASN A 45 -5.16 -25.49 2.42
N TYR A 46 -6.16 -25.52 1.54
CA TYR A 46 -6.01 -25.06 0.16
C TYR A 46 -5.94 -23.52 0.19
N PRO A 47 -4.82 -22.91 -0.22
CA PRO A 47 -4.60 -21.47 -0.04
C PRO A 47 -5.51 -20.58 -0.90
N ALA A 48 -6.43 -21.12 -1.71
CA ALA A 48 -7.27 -20.33 -2.59
C ALA A 48 -8.54 -19.74 -1.93
N ALA A 49 -8.90 -20.15 -0.69
CA ALA A 49 -10.14 -19.69 -0.05
C ALA A 49 -9.93 -18.72 1.13
N VAL A 50 -8.69 -18.52 1.59
CA VAL A 50 -8.34 -17.42 2.51
C VAL A 50 -7.66 -16.27 1.73
N SER A 51 -8.14 -16.03 0.51
CA SER A 51 -8.03 -14.74 -0.17
C SER A 51 -9.40 -14.05 -0.16
N ALA A 52 -10.16 -14.24 0.92
CA ALA A 52 -11.34 -13.45 1.21
C ALA A 52 -10.90 -12.00 1.47
N SER A 53 -10.83 -11.23 0.39
CA SER A 53 -11.11 -9.80 0.37
C SER A 53 -10.51 -8.97 1.53
N ALA A 54 -9.21 -9.12 1.78
CA ALA A 54 -8.45 -7.93 2.13
C ALA A 54 -8.29 -7.15 0.83
N ALA A 55 -9.31 -6.36 0.46
CA ALA A 55 -9.12 -5.32 -0.55
C ALA A 55 -7.83 -4.60 -0.14
N THR A 56 -6.83 -4.63 -1.02
CA THR A 56 -5.54 -4.00 -0.69
C THR A 56 -5.82 -2.51 -0.62
N ARG A 57 -6.00 -2.01 0.61
CA ARG A 57 -6.21 -0.59 0.89
C ARG A 57 -5.20 0.20 0.08
N GLN A 58 -5.70 1.12 -0.73
CA GLN A 58 -4.86 2.03 -1.49
C GLN A 58 -4.23 3.00 -0.49
N LEU A 59 -2.91 2.97 -0.43
CA LEU A 59 -2.15 3.85 0.44
C LEU A 59 -1.52 4.97 -0.40
N PRO A 60 -1.48 6.21 0.13
CA PRO A 60 -0.61 7.25 -0.40
C PRO A 60 0.86 6.89 -0.15
N ILE A 61 1.77 7.64 -0.74
CA ILE A 61 3.20 7.48 -0.50
C ILE A 61 3.55 8.13 0.84
N TYR A 62 3.92 7.31 1.83
CA TYR A 62 4.46 7.76 3.12
C TYR A 62 5.99 7.91 3.08
N CYS A 63 6.65 6.98 2.40
CA CYS A 63 8.09 6.93 2.27
C CYS A 63 8.46 6.10 1.04
N VAL A 64 9.66 6.32 0.52
CA VAL A 64 10.23 5.48 -0.53
C VAL A 64 11.54 4.85 -0.06
N GLN A 65 11.81 3.64 -0.52
CA GLN A 65 13.07 2.98 -0.19
C GLN A 65 14.21 3.54 -1.02
N ARG A 66 15.34 3.82 -0.36
CA ARG A 66 16.57 4.29 -0.99
C ARG A 66 17.77 3.55 -0.39
N ASP A 67 18.79 3.37 -1.20
CA ASP A 67 20.07 2.82 -0.74
C ASP A 67 20.90 3.87 0.01
N GLN A 68 20.62 5.15 -0.24
CA GLN A 68 21.28 6.29 0.39
C GLN A 68 20.52 6.78 1.62
N LYS A 69 21.24 7.39 2.57
CA LYS A 69 20.66 8.05 3.74
C LYS A 69 20.09 9.42 3.35
N VAL A 70 18.84 9.45 2.90
CA VAL A 70 18.19 10.67 2.43
C VAL A 70 16.85 10.87 3.15
N CYS A 71 16.43 12.12 3.31
CA CYS A 71 15.07 12.52 3.69
C CYS A 71 14.59 13.62 2.75
N SER A 72 13.27 13.74 2.60
CA SER A 72 12.59 14.88 1.99
C SER A 72 11.96 15.69 3.11
N ILE A 73 11.98 17.01 2.97
CA ILE A 73 11.33 17.91 3.92
C ILE A 73 10.18 18.57 3.17
N SER A 74 9.01 18.56 3.78
CA SER A 74 7.82 19.17 3.21
C SER A 74 7.10 20.06 4.22
N PHE A 75 6.40 21.07 3.69
CA PHE A 75 5.64 22.04 4.49
C PHE A 75 4.22 22.16 3.94
N ASP A 76 3.25 22.27 4.84
CA ASP A 76 1.86 22.55 4.47
C ASP A 76 1.55 24.02 4.77
N ALA A 77 1.16 24.77 3.73
CA ALA A 77 0.76 26.17 3.85
C ALA A 77 -0.74 26.31 3.58
N ALA A 78 -1.51 26.31 4.67
CA ALA A 78 -2.95 26.51 4.63
C ALA A 78 -3.37 27.90 5.17
N TRP A 79 -2.56 28.54 6.02
CA TRP A 79 -2.86 29.83 6.64
C TRP A 79 -1.60 30.62 7.00
N GLY A 80 -1.68 31.94 6.79
CA GLY A 80 -0.59 32.87 7.09
C GLY A 80 0.63 32.68 6.19
N ALA A 81 1.45 33.73 6.03
CA ALA A 81 2.66 33.66 5.21
C ALA A 81 3.87 34.37 5.82
N ASP A 82 3.76 34.87 7.06
CA ASP A 82 4.73 35.76 7.71
C ASP A 82 6.12 35.15 7.89
N ASN A 83 6.21 33.81 7.93
CA ASN A 83 7.46 33.08 8.11
C ASN A 83 8.00 32.48 6.81
N THR A 84 7.28 32.57 5.69
CA THR A 84 7.69 31.95 4.42
C THR A 84 9.08 32.41 4.01
N GLN A 85 9.32 33.72 3.97
CA GLN A 85 10.63 34.24 3.61
C GLN A 85 11.75 33.77 4.54
N LYS A 86 11.51 33.73 5.86
CA LYS A 86 12.50 33.25 6.83
C LYS A 86 12.82 31.78 6.62
N ILE A 87 11.82 30.96 6.30
CA ILE A 87 12.02 29.55 5.96
C ILE A 87 12.88 29.45 4.69
N LEU A 88 12.53 30.19 3.63
CA LEU A 88 13.30 30.18 2.38
C LEU A 88 14.75 30.62 2.58
N ASP A 89 14.99 31.64 3.41
CA ASP A 89 16.34 32.13 3.73
C ASP A 89 17.17 31.04 4.42
N VAL A 90 16.59 30.32 5.39
CA VAL A 90 17.26 29.20 6.07
C VAL A 90 17.51 28.05 5.09
N LEU A 91 16.52 27.66 4.27
CA LEU A 91 16.70 26.61 3.27
C LEU A 91 17.85 26.93 2.31
N LYS A 92 17.94 28.20 1.89
CA LYS A 92 19.04 28.69 1.05
C LYS A 92 20.39 28.66 1.77
N GLU A 93 20.46 29.05 3.04
CA GLU A 93 21.67 29.00 3.86
C GLU A 93 22.25 27.58 3.93
N TYR A 94 21.38 26.58 4.11
CA TYR A 94 21.78 25.18 4.19
C TYR A 94 21.88 24.48 2.82
N GLY A 95 21.51 25.15 1.72
CA GLY A 95 21.52 24.56 0.38
C GLY A 95 20.54 23.39 0.22
N VAL A 96 19.40 23.45 0.90
CA VAL A 96 18.37 22.40 0.90
C VAL A 96 17.16 22.86 0.09
N THR A 97 16.60 21.96 -0.71
CA THR A 97 15.31 22.14 -1.39
C THR A 97 14.24 21.29 -0.71
N CYS A 98 13.02 21.82 -0.66
CA CYS A 98 11.86 21.23 0.01
C CYS A 98 10.63 21.28 -0.91
N THR A 99 9.59 20.54 -0.50
CA THR A 99 8.29 20.54 -1.18
C THR A 99 7.25 21.26 -0.32
N PHE A 100 6.62 22.30 -0.86
CA PHE A 100 5.55 23.04 -0.21
C PHE A 100 4.20 22.62 -0.78
N PHE A 101 3.33 22.05 0.05
CA PHE A 101 1.94 21.78 -0.32
C PHE A 101 1.09 22.98 0.10
N VAL A 102 0.47 23.66 -0.88
CA VAL A 102 -0.26 24.90 -0.63
C VAL A 102 -1.72 24.79 -0.99
N VAL A 103 -2.57 25.45 -0.19
CA VAL A 103 -4.00 25.55 -0.46
C VAL A 103 -4.23 26.55 -1.59
N GLY A 104 -5.13 26.26 -2.54
CA GLY A 104 -5.44 27.18 -3.64
C GLY A 104 -5.88 28.57 -3.16
N ASN A 105 -6.73 28.65 -2.15
CA ASN A 105 -7.12 29.91 -1.52
C ASN A 105 -5.94 30.66 -0.85
N TRP A 106 -4.94 29.95 -0.34
CA TRP A 106 -3.73 30.56 0.20
C TRP A 106 -2.87 31.16 -0.92
N ALA A 107 -2.75 30.47 -2.06
CA ALA A 107 -2.03 30.97 -3.23
C ALA A 107 -2.66 32.24 -3.81
N ASP A 108 -4.00 32.35 -3.80
CA ASP A 108 -4.71 33.57 -4.19
C ASP A 108 -4.41 34.75 -3.25
N GLN A 109 -4.30 34.48 -1.94
CA GLN A 109 -4.04 35.51 -0.94
C GLN A 109 -2.58 35.97 -0.92
N TYR A 110 -1.64 35.05 -1.17
CA TYR A 110 -0.21 35.27 -1.08
C TYR A 110 0.53 34.89 -2.37
N PRO A 111 0.17 35.46 -3.53
CA PRO A 111 0.73 35.07 -4.82
C PRO A 111 2.24 35.31 -4.91
N GLU A 112 2.73 36.37 -4.26
CA GLU A 112 4.17 36.67 -4.22
C GLU A 112 4.95 35.64 -3.39
N GLN A 113 4.32 35.01 -2.40
CA GLN A 113 4.95 33.97 -1.61
C GLN A 113 4.99 32.65 -2.38
N ALA A 114 3.92 32.32 -3.11
CA ALA A 114 3.92 31.17 -4.02
C ALA A 114 5.03 31.27 -5.08
N LYS A 115 5.21 32.45 -5.69
CA LYS A 115 6.31 32.72 -6.62
C LYS A 115 7.67 32.62 -5.94
N ALA A 116 7.86 33.25 -4.77
CA ALA A 116 9.12 33.21 -4.03
C ALA A 116 9.56 31.77 -3.69
N ILE A 117 8.61 30.89 -3.35
CA ILE A 117 8.89 29.45 -3.13
C ILE A 117 9.49 28.83 -4.40
N VAL A 118 8.84 28.99 -5.55
CA VAL A 118 9.33 28.41 -6.82
C VAL A 118 10.65 29.06 -7.27
N ASP A 119 10.76 30.38 -7.18
CA ASP A 119 11.97 31.15 -7.56
C ASP A 119 13.19 30.79 -6.70
N SER A 120 12.97 30.33 -5.48
CA SER A 120 14.03 29.83 -4.59
C SER A 120 14.48 28.39 -4.91
N GLY A 121 13.88 27.74 -5.91
CA GLY A 121 14.20 26.37 -6.33
C GLY A 121 13.48 25.29 -5.53
N ASN A 122 12.49 25.65 -4.71
CA ASN A 122 11.66 24.69 -3.99
C ASN A 122 10.48 24.22 -4.86
N GLU A 123 9.94 23.05 -4.56
CA GLU A 123 8.75 22.53 -5.24
C GLU A 123 7.48 23.12 -4.62
N LEU A 124 6.49 23.46 -5.44
CA LEU A 124 5.18 23.94 -5.01
C LEU A 124 4.10 22.95 -5.53
N MET A 125 3.37 22.33 -4.61
CA MET A 125 2.44 21.23 -4.85
C MET A 125 1.07 21.50 -4.20
N ASN A 126 0.11 20.61 -4.46
CA ASN A 126 -1.30 20.85 -4.14
C ASN A 126 -1.69 20.41 -2.71
N HIS A 127 -2.44 21.23 -1.99
CA HIS A 127 -3.02 20.88 -0.69
C HIS A 127 -4.54 21.15 -0.61
N SER A 128 -5.29 20.79 -1.66
CA SER A 128 -6.68 21.21 -1.92
C SER A 128 -6.83 22.69 -2.30
N ASN A 129 -7.95 23.04 -2.96
CA ASN A 129 -8.28 24.44 -3.18
C ASN A 129 -8.88 25.11 -1.93
N ALA A 130 -9.78 24.42 -1.22
CA ALA A 130 -10.51 24.97 -0.07
C ALA A 130 -10.16 24.35 1.29
N HIS A 131 -9.31 23.31 1.32
CA HIS A 131 -8.97 22.54 2.53
C HIS A 131 -10.19 21.80 3.13
N ASP A 132 -11.04 21.25 2.25
CA ASP A 132 -12.24 20.48 2.62
C ASP A 132 -11.92 19.03 3.00
N HIS A 133 -12.81 18.40 3.76
CA HIS A 133 -12.72 16.99 4.12
C HIS A 133 -13.07 16.07 2.92
N TYR A 134 -12.06 15.59 2.21
CA TYR A 134 -12.24 14.80 0.97
C TYR A 134 -13.06 13.52 1.14
N ASN A 135 -13.05 12.89 2.32
CA ASN A 135 -13.86 11.70 2.60
C ASN A 135 -15.38 11.98 2.50
N SER A 136 -15.80 13.24 2.54
CA SER A 136 -17.21 13.65 2.41
C SER A 136 -17.61 14.05 0.99
N LEU A 137 -16.66 14.08 0.05
CA LEU A 137 -16.85 14.60 -1.31
C LEU A 137 -16.99 13.47 -2.34
N THR A 138 -17.73 13.75 -3.43
CA THR A 138 -17.78 12.88 -4.60
C THR A 138 -16.47 12.94 -5.40
N ALA A 139 -16.24 11.96 -6.28
CA ALA A 139 -15.05 11.95 -7.13
C ALA A 139 -14.93 13.22 -7.98
N ASP A 140 -16.03 13.66 -8.59
CA ASP A 140 -16.06 14.87 -9.42
C ASP A 140 -15.77 16.14 -8.60
N GLN A 141 -16.24 16.21 -7.35
CA GLN A 141 -15.93 17.32 -6.45
C GLN A 141 -14.46 17.35 -6.08
N ILE A 142 -13.85 16.19 -5.78
CA ILE A 142 -12.41 16.08 -5.53
C ILE A 142 -11.62 16.51 -6.77
N ILE A 143 -11.97 15.99 -7.95
CA ILE A 143 -11.29 16.33 -9.21
C ILE A 143 -11.38 17.84 -9.51
N ALA A 144 -12.55 18.44 -9.29
CA ALA A 144 -12.76 19.87 -9.49
C ALA A 144 -11.93 20.71 -8.50
N ASP A 145 -11.91 20.35 -7.21
CA ASP A 145 -11.11 21.04 -6.18
C ASP A 145 -9.61 20.95 -6.50
N VAL A 146 -9.12 19.75 -6.82
CA VAL A 146 -7.73 19.51 -7.16
C VAL A 146 -7.31 20.31 -8.40
N ASN A 147 -8.08 20.24 -9.49
CA ASN A 147 -7.75 20.98 -10.70
C ASN A 147 -7.83 22.50 -10.49
N THR A 148 -8.79 22.99 -9.72
CA THR A 148 -8.87 24.43 -9.40
C THR A 148 -7.60 24.92 -8.71
N CYS A 149 -7.08 24.17 -7.74
CA CYS A 149 -5.81 24.51 -7.09
C CYS A 149 -4.62 24.41 -8.06
N ASN A 150 -4.57 23.35 -8.88
CA ASN A 150 -3.52 23.18 -9.89
C ASN A 150 -3.46 24.35 -10.88
N ASP A 151 -4.62 24.75 -11.40
CA ASP A 151 -4.71 25.82 -12.40
C ASP A 151 -4.29 27.17 -11.80
N LYS A 152 -4.61 27.43 -10.53
CA LYS A 152 -4.14 28.61 -9.81
C LYS A 152 -2.62 28.61 -9.63
N ILE A 153 -2.05 27.49 -9.18
CA ILE A 153 -0.60 27.35 -9.00
C ILE A 153 0.13 27.51 -10.34
N GLU A 154 -0.35 26.86 -11.39
CA GLU A 154 0.22 26.95 -12.73
C GLU A 154 0.11 28.36 -13.30
N ALA A 155 -1.01 29.06 -13.11
CA ALA A 155 -1.16 30.45 -13.55
C ALA A 155 -0.21 31.41 -12.84
N LEU A 156 0.11 31.16 -11.57
CA LEU A 156 1.00 32.02 -10.77
C LEU A 156 2.48 31.76 -11.04
N THR A 157 2.85 30.49 -11.27
CA THR A 157 4.25 30.04 -11.23
C THR A 157 4.75 29.42 -12.52
N GLY A 158 3.86 29.10 -13.46
CA GLY A 158 4.17 28.33 -14.67
C GLY A 158 4.43 26.84 -14.43
N VAL A 159 4.28 26.36 -13.19
CA VAL A 159 4.50 24.96 -12.81
C VAL A 159 3.16 24.32 -12.45
N ARG A 160 2.82 23.20 -13.11
CA ARG A 160 1.63 22.42 -12.77
C ARG A 160 1.96 21.38 -11.69
N PRO A 161 1.23 21.34 -10.56
CA PRO A 161 1.45 20.33 -9.53
C PRO A 161 1.22 18.90 -10.05
N THR A 162 2.03 17.97 -9.55
CA THR A 162 1.90 16.52 -9.82
C THR A 162 1.64 15.71 -8.55
N LEU A 163 1.90 16.32 -7.39
CA LEU A 163 1.71 15.72 -6.08
C LEU A 163 0.60 16.46 -5.34
N ILE A 164 -0.13 15.72 -4.50
CA ILE A 164 -1.11 16.29 -3.58
C ILE A 164 -0.93 15.71 -2.19
N ARG A 165 -1.07 16.56 -1.17
CA ARG A 165 -1.30 16.10 0.19
C ARG A 165 -2.76 16.36 0.54
N CYS A 166 -3.51 15.32 0.88
CA CYS A 166 -4.92 15.49 1.22
C CYS A 166 -5.06 16.30 2.52
N PRO A 167 -6.02 17.24 2.61
CA PRO A 167 -6.30 17.98 3.84
C PRO A 167 -6.48 17.05 5.04
N PHE A 168 -6.00 17.50 6.21
CA PHE A 168 -6.07 16.76 7.48
C PHE A 168 -5.36 15.38 7.49
N GLY A 169 -4.65 15.01 6.41
CA GLY A 169 -4.11 13.66 6.24
C GLY A 169 -5.21 12.60 6.04
N GLU A 170 -6.43 13.01 5.71
CA GLU A 170 -7.58 12.13 5.56
C GLU A 170 -7.63 11.48 4.17
N TYR A 171 -7.84 10.16 4.13
CA TYR A 171 -8.07 9.44 2.90
C TYR A 171 -8.76 8.07 3.12
N ASP A 172 -9.43 7.62 2.08
CA ASP A 172 -9.87 6.24 1.86
C ASP A 172 -9.53 5.78 0.43
N ASP A 173 -9.93 4.56 0.06
CA ASP A 173 -9.65 4.03 -1.28
C ASP A 173 -10.32 4.84 -2.40
N HIS A 174 -11.45 5.49 -2.11
CA HIS A 174 -12.17 6.36 -3.05
C HIS A 174 -11.36 7.63 -3.33
N VAL A 175 -10.86 8.30 -2.29
CA VAL A 175 -10.00 9.49 -2.42
C VAL A 175 -8.72 9.16 -3.20
N ILE A 176 -8.02 8.09 -2.81
CA ILE A 176 -6.74 7.72 -3.43
C ILE A 176 -6.92 7.32 -4.90
N SER A 177 -7.95 6.53 -5.21
CA SER A 177 -8.22 6.13 -6.60
C SER A 177 -8.66 7.32 -7.47
N THR A 178 -9.45 8.24 -6.91
CA THR A 178 -9.87 9.47 -7.60
C THR A 178 -8.66 10.33 -7.98
N ILE A 179 -7.75 10.60 -7.03
CA ILE A 179 -6.54 11.40 -7.26
C ILE A 179 -5.64 10.75 -8.33
N ARG A 180 -5.42 9.43 -8.22
CA ARG A 180 -4.59 8.71 -9.22
C ARG A 180 -5.24 8.66 -10.60
N SER A 181 -6.57 8.70 -10.69
CA SER A 181 -7.29 8.70 -11.97
C SER A 181 -6.99 9.93 -12.83
N ILE A 182 -6.59 11.04 -12.21
CA ILE A 182 -6.19 12.28 -12.88
C ILE A 182 -4.66 12.44 -13.00
N GLY A 183 -3.90 11.37 -12.73
CA GLY A 183 -2.44 11.34 -12.92
C GLY A 183 -1.64 12.04 -11.81
N MET A 184 -2.25 12.35 -10.66
CA MET A 184 -1.56 12.88 -9.50
C MET A 184 -1.26 11.80 -8.47
N GLU A 185 -0.22 12.00 -7.67
CA GLU A 185 0.15 11.06 -6.61
C GLU A 185 -0.12 11.66 -5.23
N PRO A 186 -0.92 10.99 -4.38
CA PRO A 186 -1.15 11.42 -3.01
C PRO A 186 0.04 11.10 -2.11
N ILE A 187 0.52 12.10 -1.39
CA ILE A 187 1.69 12.06 -0.50
C ILE A 187 1.27 12.28 0.95
N GLN A 188 1.83 11.46 1.83
CA GLN A 188 1.71 11.56 3.29
C GLN A 188 3.10 11.73 3.92
N TRP A 189 3.20 11.63 5.24
CA TRP A 189 4.46 11.76 5.99
C TRP A 189 4.72 10.56 6.90
N ASP A 190 5.99 10.17 7.03
CA ASP A 190 6.43 9.11 7.96
C ASP A 190 6.83 9.70 9.34
N VAL A 191 7.24 10.97 9.38
CA VAL A 191 7.61 11.70 10.61
C VAL A 191 6.97 13.08 10.61
N GLU A 192 6.32 13.44 11.72
CA GLU A 192 5.69 14.75 11.92
C GLU A 192 6.49 15.59 12.92
N ALA A 193 6.82 16.82 12.54
CA ALA A 193 7.31 17.81 13.49
C ALA A 193 6.11 18.42 14.21
N LEU A 194 6.05 18.35 15.54
CA LEU A 194 4.96 18.86 16.40
C LEU A 194 4.79 20.41 16.39
N ALA A 195 5.10 21.08 15.28
CA ALA A 195 5.10 22.53 15.16
C ALA A 195 3.70 23.16 15.16
N ALA A 196 2.67 22.44 14.71
CA ALA A 196 1.29 22.95 14.62
C ALA A 196 0.59 23.05 15.99
N VAL A 197 1.09 22.35 17.02
CA VAL A 197 0.56 22.40 18.38
C VAL A 197 1.51 23.25 19.21
N GLY A 198 1.09 24.46 19.57
CA GLY A 198 1.90 25.45 20.29
C GLY A 198 2.32 25.08 21.72
N THR A 199 2.87 23.88 21.98
CA THR A 199 3.45 23.53 23.28
C THR A 199 4.66 22.59 23.17
N ALA A 200 5.78 23.11 23.70
CA ALA A 200 6.95 22.44 24.23
C ALA A 200 6.79 20.94 24.58
N ARG A 201 7.27 20.05 23.70
CA ARG A 201 7.87 18.78 24.12
C ARG A 201 9.16 18.56 23.33
N GLY A 202 10.26 18.45 24.08
CA GLY A 202 11.59 18.25 23.53
C GLY A 202 11.70 16.95 22.73
N ALA A 203 12.72 16.91 21.87
CA ALA A 203 13.00 15.88 20.86
C ALA A 203 13.25 14.44 21.39
N SER A 204 12.94 14.12 22.64
CA SER A 204 13.27 12.85 23.30
C SER A 204 12.11 11.87 23.44
N ASP A 205 10.89 12.18 22.99
CA ASP A 205 9.72 11.29 23.13
C ASP A 205 8.96 11.07 21.81
N MET A 206 9.68 10.78 20.72
CA MET A 206 9.10 10.39 19.42
C MET A 206 8.66 8.92 19.40
N ARG A 207 7.79 8.52 20.33
CA ARG A 207 6.95 7.31 20.16
C ARG A 207 5.49 7.70 20.24
N ALA A 208 5.00 8.34 19.17
CA ALA A 208 3.57 8.38 18.93
C ALA A 208 3.06 6.95 18.62
N PRO A 209 1.92 6.53 19.16
CA PRO A 209 1.38 5.20 18.95
C PRO A 209 0.63 5.16 17.62
N TYR A 210 1.35 5.06 16.50
CA TYR A 210 0.72 4.87 15.19
C TYR A 210 0.95 3.47 14.66
N SER A 211 -0.13 2.92 14.12
CA SER A 211 -0.31 1.53 13.74
C SER A 211 0.79 1.01 12.83
N SER A 212 1.24 -0.20 13.16
CA SER A 212 2.38 -0.92 12.62
C SER A 212 2.23 -1.41 11.17
N SER A 213 1.40 -0.77 10.34
CA SER A 213 1.04 -1.27 8.99
C SER A 213 2.23 -1.29 8.02
N CYS A 214 3.24 -0.44 8.20
CA CYS A 214 4.47 -0.44 7.39
C CYS A 214 5.60 -1.32 7.95
N SER A 215 5.41 -1.98 9.11
CA SER A 215 6.48 -2.78 9.74
C SER A 215 6.59 -4.21 9.21
N GLY A 216 5.57 -4.70 8.50
CA GLY A 216 5.43 -6.12 8.14
C GLY A 216 6.02 -6.56 6.79
N ARG A 217 6.33 -5.63 5.88
CA ARG A 217 6.69 -5.98 4.48
C ARG A 217 8.17 -5.86 4.12
N CYS A 218 9.02 -5.44 5.05
CA CYS A 218 10.46 -5.28 4.82
C CYS A 218 11.29 -5.81 5.99
N ARG A 219 11.20 -7.12 6.22
CA ARG A 219 12.19 -7.86 6.99
C ARG A 219 12.89 -8.86 6.08
N SER A 220 13.61 -8.38 5.07
CA SER A 220 14.74 -9.13 4.51
C SER A 220 15.69 -8.20 3.76
N ALA A 221 16.99 -8.40 4.02
CA ALA A 221 18.16 -7.74 3.42
C ALA A 221 18.48 -6.34 3.98
N GLY A 222 19.73 -6.19 4.42
CA GLY A 222 20.18 -5.12 5.29
C GLY A 222 20.26 -3.74 4.63
N HIS A 223 20.02 -2.72 5.47
CA HIS A 223 20.44 -1.32 5.31
C HIS A 223 19.80 -0.45 4.21
N SER A 224 18.62 -0.76 3.66
CA SER A 224 17.86 0.28 2.92
C SER A 224 17.30 1.32 3.90
N LYS A 225 17.61 2.59 3.66
CA LYS A 225 17.10 3.72 4.45
C LYS A 225 15.87 4.28 3.76
N LYS A 226 14.83 4.60 4.53
CA LYS A 226 13.61 5.21 4.00
C LYS A 226 13.85 6.70 3.76
N LEU A 227 13.44 7.20 2.59
CA LEU A 227 13.20 8.62 2.37
C LEU A 227 11.87 8.95 3.07
N ILE A 228 11.93 9.69 4.15
CA ILE A 228 10.76 10.27 4.82
C ILE A 228 10.28 11.43 3.94
N MET A 229 8.98 11.49 3.61
CA MET A 229 8.33 12.65 2.97
C MET A 229 7.66 13.54 4.00
#